data_AF-A0AAV1RR86-F1
#
_entry.id   AF-A0AAV1RR86-F1
#
_cell.length_a   1.000
_cell.length_b   1.000
_cell.length_c   1.000
_cell.angle_alpha   90.00
_cell.angle_beta   90.00
_cell.angle_gamma   90.00
#
_symmetry.space_group_name_H-M   'P 1'
#
loop_
_entity.id
_entity.type
_entity.pdbx_description
1 polymer ?
#
loop_
_entity_poly.entity_id
_entity_poly.type
_entity_poly.pdbx_seq_one_letter_code
_entity_poly.pdbx_strand_id
1 'polypeptide(L)'
;MVIAAAVGREIYGGEEEARREADRVTNLAGQPRVKFQHYAGYVELRPQNQRALFYWFFEAQEDASQKPIVLWLNGGPGCSSIAYGAAQELGPFLVRGNGTQLMLNQYSWNK
;
A
#
# COMPACT_ATOMS: atom_id res chain seq x y z
N MET A 1 30.96 5.18 -8.97
CA MET A 1 30.86 6.56 -9.47
C MET A 1 30.63 6.51 -10.97
N VAL A 2 29.39 6.75 -11.39
CA VAL A 2 29.03 7.15 -12.74
C VAL A 2 28.23 8.43 -12.54
N ILE A 3 28.75 9.55 -13.03
CA ILE A 3 28.02 10.80 -13.08
C ILE A 3 27.14 10.71 -14.33
N ALA A 4 25.83 10.70 -14.13
CA ALA A 4 24.85 10.99 -15.17
C ALA A 4 24.24 12.37 -14.86
N ALA A 5 24.06 13.15 -15.91
CA ALA A 5 23.80 14.59 -15.90
C ALA A 5 22.58 14.98 -15.04
N ALA A 6 22.70 16.11 -14.35
CA ALA A 6 21.61 16.77 -13.67
C ALA A 6 20.66 17.41 -14.70
N VAL A 7 19.74 16.61 -15.24
CA VAL A 7 18.51 17.08 -15.85
C VAL A 7 17.40 16.18 -15.29
N GLY A 8 16.51 16.72 -14.46
CA GLY A 8 15.26 16.03 -14.13
C GLY A 8 14.92 15.77 -12.66
N ARG A 9 15.50 16.45 -11.67
CA ARG A 9 15.04 16.25 -10.27
C ARG A 9 13.59 16.72 -10.02
N GLU A 10 13.11 17.73 -10.76
CA GLU A 10 11.73 18.24 -10.65
C GLU A 10 10.73 17.49 -11.55
N ILE A 11 11.13 17.11 -12.76
CA ILE A 11 10.24 16.43 -13.72
C ILE A 11 10.00 14.96 -13.34
N TYR A 12 11.04 14.22 -12.96
CA TYR A 12 10.87 12.84 -12.46
C TYR A 12 10.12 12.81 -11.12
N GLY A 13 10.33 13.80 -10.25
CA GLY A 13 9.60 13.90 -8.98
C GLY A 13 8.10 14.10 -9.19
N GLY A 14 7.70 14.95 -10.14
CA GLY A 14 6.30 15.19 -10.46
C GLY A 14 5.57 13.98 -11.04
N GLU A 15 6.23 13.22 -11.94
CA GLU A 15 5.63 12.00 -12.52
C GLU A 15 5.48 10.89 -11.48
N GLU A 16 6.46 10.70 -10.60
CA GLU A 16 6.36 9.70 -9.52
C GLU A 16 5.30 10.05 -8.49
N GLU A 17 5.17 11.33 -8.15
CA GLU A 17 4.12 11.82 -7.26
C GLU A 17 2.73 11.64 -7.88
N ALA A 18 2.57 11.96 -9.17
CA ALA A 18 1.33 11.71 -9.89
C ALA A 18 0.99 10.21 -9.94
N ARG A 19 1.98 9.34 -10.16
CA ARG A 19 1.81 7.88 -10.14
C ARG A 19 1.39 7.37 -8.76
N ARG A 20 2.02 7.88 -7.69
CA ARG A 20 1.63 7.54 -6.30
C ARG A 20 0.19 7.98 -6.01
N GLU A 21 -0.19 9.19 -6.39
CA GLU A 21 -1.53 9.70 -6.15
C GLU A 21 -2.59 8.94 -6.96
N ALA A 22 -2.24 8.44 -8.15
CA ALA A 22 -3.13 7.59 -8.95
C ALA A 22 -3.47 6.26 -8.26
N ASP A 23 -2.56 5.71 -7.45
CA ASP A 23 -2.79 4.48 -6.67
C ASP A 23 -3.60 4.74 -5.39
N ARG A 24 -3.94 6.00 -5.07
CA ARG A 24 -4.63 6.35 -3.83
C ARG A 24 -6.05 5.79 -3.82
N VAL A 25 -6.36 5.02 -2.78
CA VAL A 25 -7.69 4.45 -2.58
C VAL A 25 -8.57 5.48 -1.88
N THR A 26 -9.48 6.09 -2.64
CA THR A 26 -10.38 7.15 -2.16
C THR A 26 -11.75 6.64 -1.73
N ASN A 27 -12.21 5.50 -2.27
CA ASN A 27 -13.53 4.95 -1.98
C ASN A 27 -13.51 3.42 -1.99
N LEU A 28 -13.21 2.82 -0.84
CA LEU A 28 -13.30 1.38 -0.65
C LEU A 28 -14.67 0.98 -0.09
N ALA A 29 -15.35 0.05 -0.77
CA ALA A 29 -16.67 -0.42 -0.36
C ALA A 29 -16.65 -1.01 1.05
N GLY A 30 -17.61 -0.60 1.88
CA GLY A 30 -17.74 -1.06 3.27
C GLY A 30 -16.69 -0.48 4.23
N GLN A 31 -15.81 0.41 3.78
CA GLN A 31 -14.77 1.03 4.61
C GLN A 31 -15.37 2.06 5.59
N PRO A 32 -15.03 1.99 6.89
CA PRO A 32 -15.35 3.05 7.83
C PRO A 32 -14.49 4.30 7.57
N ARG A 33 -14.91 5.45 8.09
CA ARG A 33 -14.14 6.70 7.97
C ARG A 33 -12.78 6.56 8.67
N VAL A 34 -11.71 6.93 7.97
CA VAL A 34 -10.33 6.95 8.48
C VAL A 34 -9.65 8.26 8.12
N LYS A 35 -8.55 8.57 8.80
CA LYS A 35 -7.74 9.77 8.55
C LYS A 35 -6.41 9.48 7.84
N PHE A 36 -5.93 8.24 7.88
CA PHE A 36 -4.72 7.82 7.17
C PHE A 36 -5.02 7.55 5.70
N GLN A 37 -4.00 7.70 4.87
CA GLN A 37 -4.09 7.40 3.44
C GLN A 37 -3.64 5.97 3.19
N HIS A 38 -4.20 5.37 2.15
CA HIS A 38 -3.77 4.05 1.69
C HIS A 38 -3.83 3.97 0.18
N TYR A 39 -2.92 3.17 -0.37
CA TYR A 39 -2.61 3.14 -1.78
C TYR A 39 -2.52 1.69 -2.24
N ALA A 40 -3.14 1.37 -3.36
CA ALA A 40 -3.12 0.03 -3.91
C ALA A 40 -2.83 0.10 -5.40
N GLY A 41 -1.83 -0.67 -5.84
CA GLY A 41 -1.35 -0.59 -7.21
C GLY A 41 -0.41 -1.74 -7.55
N TYR A 42 0.34 -1.57 -8.62
CA TYR A 42 1.27 -2.58 -9.13
C TYR A 42 2.69 -2.03 -9.23
N VAL A 43 3.65 -2.81 -8.75
CA VAL A 43 5.08 -2.57 -8.97
C VAL A 43 5.58 -3.53 -10.03
N GLU A 44 6.02 -2.99 -11.16
CA GLU A 44 6.62 -3.78 -12.25
C GLU A 44 7.98 -4.31 -11.84
N LEU A 45 8.21 -5.61 -12.03
CA LEU A 45 9.46 -6.26 -11.61
C LEU A 45 10.59 -6.08 -12.64
N ARG A 46 10.23 -6.11 -13.93
CA ARG A 46 11.15 -5.90 -15.06
C ARG A 46 10.39 -5.31 -16.24
N PRO A 47 10.92 -4.26 -16.90
CA PRO A 47 10.22 -3.59 -18.01
C PRO A 47 9.85 -4.52 -19.17
N GLN A 48 10.62 -5.59 -19.39
CA GLN A 48 10.44 -6.48 -20.55
C GLN A 48 9.54 -7.69 -20.28
N ASN A 49 9.19 -7.99 -19.02
CA ASN A 49 8.67 -9.32 -18.67
C ASN A 49 7.19 -9.37 -18.24
N GLN A 50 6.40 -8.30 -18.39
CA GLN A 50 4.95 -8.26 -18.07
C GLN A 50 4.58 -8.83 -16.68
N ARG A 51 5.53 -8.85 -15.73
CA ARG A 51 5.32 -9.33 -14.36
C ARG A 51 5.29 -8.13 -13.42
N ALA A 52 4.23 -8.04 -12.64
CA ALA A 52 4.08 -7.03 -11.62
C ALA A 52 3.58 -7.67 -10.32
N LEU A 53 3.94 -7.05 -9.19
CA LEU A 53 3.42 -7.39 -7.88
C LEU A 53 2.35 -6.38 -7.49
N PHE A 54 1.18 -6.88 -7.11
CA PHE A 54 0.17 -6.04 -6.47
C PHE A 54 0.62 -5.70 -5.04
N TYR A 55 0.46 -4.44 -4.64
CA TYR A 55 0.69 -3.98 -3.28
C TYR A 55 -0.55 -3.25 -2.74
N TRP A 56 -0.69 -3.24 -1.41
CA TRP A 56 -1.61 -2.35 -0.71
C TRP A 56 -0.89 -1.79 0.52
N PHE A 57 -0.57 -0.51 0.45
CA PHE A 57 0.17 0.22 1.46
C PHE A 57 -0.79 1.07 2.31
N PHE A 58 -0.61 1.03 3.62
CA PHE A 58 -1.36 1.85 4.58
C PHE A 58 -0.37 2.76 5.30
N GLU A 59 -0.56 4.07 5.22
CA GLU A 59 0.22 5.01 6.02
C GLU A 59 -0.03 4.77 7.52
N ALA A 60 0.91 5.22 8.35
CA ALA A 60 0.70 5.25 9.78
C ALA A 60 -0.49 6.17 10.12
N GLN A 61 -1.24 5.83 11.18
CA GLN A 61 -2.41 6.59 11.61
C GLN A 61 -2.04 7.98 12.13
N GLU A 62 -0.83 8.11 12.69
CA GLU A 62 -0.28 9.34 13.25
C GLU A 62 1.19 9.51 12.84
N ASP A 63 1.59 10.75 12.56
CA ASP A 63 2.96 11.15 12.22
C ASP A 63 3.63 10.29 11.14
N ALA A 64 2.91 9.93 10.07
CA ALA A 64 3.37 8.99 9.03
C ALA A 64 4.76 9.32 8.46
N SER A 65 5.12 10.60 8.32
CA SER A 65 6.44 11.02 7.84
C SER A 65 7.61 10.67 8.78
N GLN A 66 7.33 10.36 10.05
CA GLN A 66 8.31 10.04 11.09
C GLN A 66 8.35 8.54 11.43
N LYS A 67 7.48 7.73 10.83
CA LYS A 67 7.36 6.29 11.10
C LYS A 67 8.15 5.47 10.06
N PRO A 68 8.66 4.28 10.44
CA PRO A 68 9.38 3.41 9.50
C PRO A 68 8.43 2.80 8.46
N ILE A 69 8.99 2.36 7.34
CA ILE A 69 8.29 1.52 6.36
C ILE A 69 8.46 0.05 6.77
N VAL A 70 7.35 -0.69 6.83
CA VAL A 70 7.34 -2.13 7.13
C VAL A 70 6.76 -2.89 5.93
N LEU A 71 7.53 -3.85 5.41
CA LEU A 71 7.08 -4.79 4.38
C LEU A 71 6.61 -6.08 5.05
N TRP A 72 5.37 -6.48 4.79
CA TRP A 72 4.80 -7.72 5.30
C TRP A 72 4.55 -8.74 4.19
N LEU A 73 5.05 -9.96 4.37
CA LEU A 73 4.93 -11.06 3.42
C LEU A 73 4.38 -12.30 4.13
N ASN A 74 3.17 -12.73 3.76
CA ASN A 74 2.69 -14.03 4.18
C ASN A 74 3.39 -15.15 3.36
N GLY A 75 3.58 -16.29 4.00
CA GLY A 75 4.29 -17.45 3.43
C GLY A 75 3.37 -18.40 2.64
N GLY A 76 3.63 -19.70 2.74
CA GLY A 76 2.91 -20.73 1.98
C GLY A 76 3.87 -21.73 1.38
N PRO A 77 3.87 -21.92 0.05
CA PRO A 77 3.87 -20.87 -0.97
C PRO A 77 2.49 -20.52 -1.57
N GLY A 78 2.36 -19.28 -2.08
CA GLY A 78 1.21 -18.84 -2.88
C GLY A 78 0.08 -18.15 -2.11
N CYS A 79 0.15 -18.08 -0.78
CA CYS A 79 -0.83 -17.31 -0.01
C CYS A 79 -0.61 -15.81 -0.20
N SER A 80 -1.71 -15.05 -0.28
CA SER A 80 -1.66 -13.60 -0.46
C SER A 80 -1.46 -12.87 0.87
N SER A 81 -0.50 -11.95 0.92
CA SER A 81 -0.35 -11.01 2.06
C SER A 81 -1.57 -10.12 2.28
N ILE A 82 -2.33 -9.82 1.23
CA ILE A 82 -3.56 -9.04 1.36
C ILE A 82 -4.67 -9.86 2.02
N ALA A 83 -4.97 -11.04 1.49
CA ALA A 83 -6.01 -11.93 2.01
C ALA A 83 -5.81 -12.34 3.48
N TYR A 84 -4.57 -12.55 3.94
CA TYR A 84 -4.27 -12.94 5.32
C TYR A 84 -3.78 -11.75 6.16
N GLY A 85 -2.57 -11.27 5.89
CA GLY A 85 -1.93 -10.18 6.65
C GLY A 85 -2.80 -8.94 6.79
N ALA A 86 -3.23 -8.36 5.66
CA ALA A 86 -4.01 -7.13 5.69
C ALA A 86 -5.45 -7.33 6.17
N ALA A 87 -6.16 -8.35 5.66
CA ALA A 87 -7.60 -8.49 5.86
C ALA A 87 -8.01 -9.28 7.11
N GLN A 88 -7.11 -10.07 7.71
CA GLN A 88 -7.44 -10.99 8.81
C GLN A 88 -6.49 -10.87 10.01
N GLU A 89 -5.26 -10.40 9.82
CA GLU A 89 -4.24 -10.36 10.88
C GLU A 89 -4.00 -8.92 11.38
N LEU A 90 -3.13 -8.16 10.71
CA LEU A 90 -2.51 -6.93 11.24
C LEU A 90 -2.92 -5.65 10.51
N GLY A 91 -3.61 -5.76 9.38
CA GLY A 91 -4.03 -4.58 8.62
C GLY A 91 -5.10 -3.76 9.35
N PRO A 92 -5.38 -2.53 8.87
CA PRO A 92 -6.29 -1.62 9.54
C PRO A 92 -7.77 -2.02 9.39
N PHE A 93 -8.09 -2.86 8.40
CA PHE A 93 -9.45 -3.27 8.09
C PHE A 93 -9.59 -4.79 8.17
N LEU A 94 -10.43 -5.27 9.10
CA LEU A 94 -10.82 -6.68 9.18
C LEU A 94 -12.10 -6.92 8.39
N VAL A 95 -12.10 -7.96 7.57
CA VAL A 95 -13.26 -8.31 6.74
C VAL A 95 -14.33 -9.03 7.57
N ARG A 96 -15.57 -8.57 7.48
CA ARG A 96 -16.75 -9.09 8.21
C ARG A 96 -17.98 -9.14 7.28
N GLY A 97 -19.10 -9.65 7.81
CA GLY A 97 -20.39 -9.65 7.11
C GLY A 97 -20.33 -10.40 5.77
N ASN A 98 -19.71 -11.59 5.75
CA ASN A 98 -19.50 -12.39 4.54
C ASN A 98 -18.77 -11.63 3.40
N GLY A 99 -17.84 -10.74 3.74
CA GLY A 99 -17.03 -10.01 2.75
C GLY A 99 -17.59 -8.65 2.35
N THR A 100 -18.69 -8.20 2.95
CA THR A 100 -19.36 -6.94 2.56
C THR A 100 -19.04 -5.75 3.47
N GLN A 101 -18.45 -6.01 4.64
CA GLN A 101 -18.19 -4.98 5.65
C GLN A 101 -16.73 -5.00 6.09
N LEU A 102 -16.17 -3.81 6.33
CA LEU A 102 -14.84 -3.64 6.92
C LEU A 102 -14.99 -3.04 8.32
N MET A 103 -14.34 -3.66 9.30
CA MET A 103 -14.24 -3.13 10.66
C MET A 103 -12.82 -2.67 10.95
N LEU A 104 -12.65 -1.57 11.69
CA LEU A 104 -11.32 -1.14 12.10
C LEU A 104 -10.69 -2.13 13.06
N ASN A 105 -9.43 -2.47 12.80
CA ASN A 105 -8.62 -3.27 13.69
C ASN A 105 -8.03 -2.40 14.81
N GLN A 106 -8.47 -2.62 16.05
CA GLN A 106 -7.96 -1.90 17.21
C GLN A 106 -6.49 -2.23 17.52
N TYR A 107 -5.92 -3.27 16.93
CA TYR A 107 -4.53 -3.66 17.12
C TYR A 107 -3.75 -3.64 15.81
N SER A 108 -4.20 -2.82 14.83
CA SER A 108 -3.48 -2.70 13.57
C SER A 108 -2.05 -2.21 13.77
N TRP A 109 -1.15 -2.75 12.98
CA TRP A 109 0.26 -2.36 12.99
C TRP A 109 0.52 -1.00 12.34
N ASN A 110 -0.44 -0.43 11.62
CA ASN A 110 -0.28 0.93 11.08
C ASN A 110 -0.59 2.02 12.13
N LYS A 111 -0.77 1.68 13.41
CA LYS A 111 -0.96 2.67 14.48
C LYS A 111 0.32 3.44 14.80
#